data_AF-A0AAN8XAE6-F1
#
_entry.id   AF-A0AAN8XAE6-F1
#
_cell.length_a   1.000
_cell.length_b   1.000
_cell.length_c   1.000
_cell.angle_alpha   90.00
_cell.angle_beta   90.00
_cell.angle_gamma   90.00
#
_symmetry.space_group_name_H-M   'P 1'
#
loop_
_entity.id
_entity.type
_entity.pdbx_description
1 polymer ?
#
loop_
_entity_poly.entity_id
_entity_poly.type
_entity_poly.pdbx_seq_one_letter_code
_entity_poly.pdbx_strand_id
1 'polypeptide(L)'
;MMEKGMGLAILRGAVQFGLDPGVVTVRRSRLTYGVGVLNRFQRGFHPPDKRVVAAGSEWCADVLDRFVVVDESVAVGDVVIRPYTPATPGQSTVILHLYATPRHDAKFVTEEGVQRVGTLHLELGNQVPDNANVVLNGRREITVHMKFGDTEVKASAVDHLTGQVVRANIDFLAL
;
A
#
# COMPACT_ATOMS: atom_id res chain seq x y z
N MET A 1 26.72 -32.02 -22.89
CA MET A 1 27.74 -30.94 -22.82
C MET A 1 26.98 -29.59 -22.79
N MET A 2 26.38 -29.22 -21.66
CA MET A 2 25.59 -27.96 -21.56
C MET A 2 25.70 -27.25 -20.18
N GLU A 3 26.42 -27.82 -19.20
CA GLU A 3 26.48 -27.26 -17.84
C GLU A 3 27.51 -26.13 -17.63
N LYS A 4 28.59 -26.08 -18.41
CA LYS A 4 29.72 -25.15 -18.15
C LYS A 4 29.41 -23.65 -18.39
N GLY A 5 28.31 -23.31 -19.06
CA GLY A 5 27.96 -21.92 -19.39
C GLY A 5 27.08 -21.23 -18.34
N MET A 6 26.27 -21.98 -17.60
CA MET A 6 25.24 -21.40 -16.72
C MET A 6 25.87 -20.71 -15.50
N GLY A 7 26.85 -21.34 -14.85
CA GLY A 7 27.51 -20.77 -13.67
C GLY A 7 28.25 -19.46 -13.96
N LEU A 8 28.93 -19.35 -15.11
CA LEU A 8 29.64 -18.14 -15.50
C LEU A 8 28.70 -16.99 -15.88
N ALA A 9 27.57 -17.30 -16.53
CA ALA A 9 26.54 -16.31 -16.85
C ALA A 9 25.87 -15.75 -15.58
N ILE A 10 25.54 -16.63 -14.62
CA ILE A 10 25.00 -16.23 -13.30
C ILE A 10 26.01 -15.35 -12.56
N LEU A 11 27.28 -15.76 -12.51
CA LEU A 11 28.33 -15.01 -11.81
C LEU A 11 28.54 -13.63 -12.43
N ARG A 12 28.58 -13.53 -13.76
CA ARG A 12 28.67 -12.24 -14.47
C ARG A 12 27.47 -11.35 -14.20
N GLY A 13 26.25 -11.92 -14.20
CA GLY A 13 25.04 -11.18 -13.86
C GLY A 13 25.07 -10.62 -12.44
N ALA A 14 25.49 -11.43 -11.47
CA ALA A 14 25.60 -11.01 -10.07
C ALA A 14 26.65 -9.92 -9.86
N VAL A 15 27.82 -10.03 -10.50
CA VAL A 15 28.86 -8.99 -10.46
C VAL A 15 28.36 -7.69 -11.09
N GLN A 16 27.71 -7.78 -12.25
CA GLN A 16 27.17 -6.60 -12.93
C GLN A 16 26.10 -5.89 -12.08
N PHE A 17 25.18 -6.64 -11.46
CA PHE A 17 24.18 -6.07 -10.56
C PHE A 17 24.79 -5.43 -9.31
N GLY A 18 25.85 -6.03 -8.75
CA GLY A 18 26.58 -5.44 -7.63
C GLY A 18 27.33 -4.15 -7.99
N LEU A 19 27.74 -4.00 -9.26
CA LEU A 19 28.42 -2.80 -9.77
C LEU A 19 27.42 -1.70 -10.17
N ASP A 20 26.31 -2.08 -10.79
CA ASP A 20 25.24 -1.17 -11.22
C ASP A 20 23.87 -1.83 -11.01
N PRO A 21 23.21 -1.55 -9.88
CA PRO A 21 21.85 -2.04 -9.61
C PRO A 21 20.83 -1.58 -10.66
N GLY A 22 21.09 -0.46 -11.36
CA GLY A 22 20.21 0.12 -12.38
C GLY A 22 20.08 -0.70 -13.66
N VAL A 23 20.87 -1.77 -13.81
CA VAL A 23 20.75 -2.73 -14.92
C VAL A 23 19.38 -3.45 -14.91
N VAL A 24 18.74 -3.59 -13.74
CA VAL A 24 17.37 -4.09 -13.64
C VAL A 24 16.40 -2.92 -13.64
N THR A 25 15.80 -2.63 -14.78
CA THR A 25 14.88 -1.49 -14.91
C THR A 25 13.43 -1.83 -14.57
N VAL A 26 13.04 -3.11 -14.69
CA VAL A 26 11.69 -3.61 -14.43
C VAL A 26 11.75 -4.93 -13.70
N ARG A 27 10.92 -5.08 -12.66
CA ARG A 27 10.75 -6.34 -11.94
C ARG A 27 9.27 -6.71 -11.86
N ARG A 28 9.01 -8.00 -11.76
CA ARG A 28 7.67 -8.50 -11.40
C ARG A 28 7.51 -8.48 -9.89
N SER A 29 6.40 -7.95 -9.40
CA SER A 29 6.09 -7.97 -7.98
C SER A 29 5.93 -9.42 -7.51
N ARG A 30 6.63 -9.78 -6.43
CA ARG A 30 6.56 -11.15 -5.87
C ARG A 30 5.27 -11.42 -5.11
N LEU A 31 4.58 -10.36 -4.68
CA LEU A 31 3.38 -10.41 -3.87
C LEU A 31 2.41 -9.32 -4.35
N THR A 32 1.14 -9.53 -4.05
CA THR A 32 0.16 -8.44 -4.08
C THR A 32 0.34 -7.63 -2.81
N TYR A 33 0.46 -6.31 -2.93
CA TYR A 33 0.53 -5.39 -1.79
C TYR A 33 -0.69 -4.48 -1.77
N GLY A 34 -1.19 -4.20 -0.58
CA GLY A 34 -2.35 -3.34 -0.42
C GLY A 34 -2.51 -2.76 0.97
N VAL A 35 -3.57 -1.98 1.13
CA VAL A 35 -3.96 -1.36 2.40
C VAL A 35 -5.36 -1.85 2.76
N GLY A 36 -5.57 -2.12 4.05
CA GLY A 36 -6.91 -2.42 4.57
C GLY A 36 -7.74 -1.14 4.68
N VAL A 37 -8.91 -1.11 4.03
CA VAL A 37 -9.77 0.08 3.99
C VAL A 37 -11.24 -0.25 4.24
N LEU A 38 -12.01 0.79 4.59
CA LEU A 38 -13.46 0.78 4.50
C LEU A 38 -13.88 1.32 3.13
N ASN A 39 -14.70 0.57 2.41
CA ASN A 39 -15.27 1.03 1.13
C ASN A 39 -16.79 1.15 1.23
N ARG A 40 -17.44 1.88 0.32
CA ARG A 40 -18.92 1.97 0.32
C ARG A 40 -19.51 0.56 0.11
N PHE A 41 -20.43 0.15 0.98
CA PHE A 41 -21.07 -1.15 0.83
C PHE A 41 -21.95 -1.18 -0.43
N GLN A 42 -21.79 -2.20 -1.26
CA GLN A 42 -22.59 -2.43 -2.47
C GLN A 42 -23.36 -3.74 -2.29
N ARG A 43 -24.68 -3.61 -2.16
CA ARG A 43 -25.57 -4.78 -2.01
C ARG A 43 -25.52 -5.65 -3.26
N GLY A 44 -25.38 -6.96 -3.08
CA GLY A 44 -25.26 -7.93 -4.17
C GLY A 44 -23.84 -8.14 -4.70
N PHE A 45 -22.88 -7.27 -4.34
CA PHE A 45 -21.46 -7.45 -4.67
C PHE A 45 -20.62 -7.76 -3.42
N HIS A 46 -20.82 -7.02 -2.34
CA HIS A 46 -20.10 -7.23 -1.10
C HIS A 46 -20.77 -8.29 -0.21
N PRO A 47 -19.98 -9.14 0.49
CA PRO A 47 -20.48 -10.11 1.46
C PRO A 47 -21.27 -9.42 2.59
N PRO A 48 -22.48 -9.89 2.95
CA PRO A 48 -23.30 -9.25 3.99
C PRO A 48 -22.66 -9.21 5.38
N ASP A 49 -21.79 -10.18 5.70
CA ASP A 49 -21.03 -10.29 6.95
C ASP A 49 -19.94 -9.23 7.07
N LYS A 50 -19.48 -8.66 5.95
CA LYS A 50 -18.53 -7.53 5.90
C LYS A 50 -19.20 -6.16 6.00
N ARG A 51 -20.53 -6.11 6.10
CA ARG A 51 -21.28 -4.86 6.17
C ARG A 51 -21.22 -4.25 7.57
N VAL A 52 -20.76 -3.01 7.65
CA VAL A 52 -20.74 -2.20 8.86
C VAL A 52 -21.56 -0.92 8.64
N VAL A 53 -22.32 -0.48 9.64
CA VAL A 53 -23.04 0.81 9.58
C VAL A 53 -22.33 1.80 10.49
N ALA A 54 -21.86 2.91 9.92
CA ALA A 54 -21.17 3.97 10.67
C ALA A 54 -21.59 5.34 10.11
N ALA A 55 -21.87 6.29 11.02
CA ALA A 55 -22.31 7.65 10.69
C ALA A 55 -23.46 7.70 9.66
N GLY A 56 -24.44 6.80 9.78
CA GLY A 56 -25.59 6.72 8.86
C GLY A 56 -25.30 6.14 7.47
N SER A 57 -24.07 5.66 7.22
CA SER A 57 -23.66 5.05 5.96
C SER A 57 -23.30 3.57 6.12
N GLU A 58 -23.59 2.76 5.10
CA GLU A 58 -23.18 1.34 5.02
C GLU A 58 -21.78 1.24 4.38
N TRP A 59 -20.85 0.61 5.08
CA TRP A 59 -19.47 0.38 4.67
C TRP A 59 -19.20 -1.12 4.54
N CYS A 60 -18.28 -1.48 3.67
CA CYS A 60 -17.68 -2.79 3.56
C CYS A 60 -16.35 -2.74 4.30
N ALA A 61 -16.24 -3.51 5.37
CA ALA A 61 -15.03 -3.63 6.15
C ALA A 61 -14.03 -4.60 5.51
N ASP A 62 -12.78 -4.49 5.95
CA ASP A 62 -11.69 -5.41 5.61
C ASP A 62 -11.34 -5.47 4.12
N VAL A 63 -11.71 -4.47 3.32
CA VAL A 63 -11.37 -4.45 1.90
C VAL A 63 -9.87 -4.30 1.73
N LEU A 64 -9.26 -5.16 0.92
CA LEU A 64 -7.87 -5.02 0.49
C LEU A 64 -7.84 -4.12 -0.76
N ASP A 65 -7.49 -2.86 -0.57
CA ASP A 65 -7.22 -1.96 -1.69
C ASP A 65 -5.79 -2.18 -2.20
N ARG A 66 -5.67 -2.75 -3.40
CA ARG A 66 -4.41 -3.26 -3.96
C ARG A 66 -3.66 -2.14 -4.68
N PHE A 67 -2.39 -1.98 -4.32
CA PHE A 67 -1.46 -1.04 -4.98
C PHE A 67 -0.83 -1.70 -6.19
N VAL A 68 -0.38 -2.93 -6.01
CA VAL A 68 0.22 -3.77 -7.04
C VAL A 68 -0.24 -5.21 -6.81
N VAL A 69 -0.41 -5.97 -7.88
CA VAL A 69 -0.70 -7.41 -7.80
C VAL A 69 0.56 -8.24 -8.05
N VAL A 70 0.57 -9.48 -7.55
CA VAL A 70 1.62 -10.45 -7.88
C VAL A 70 1.78 -10.57 -9.40
N ASP A 71 3.04 -10.73 -9.85
CA ASP A 71 3.48 -10.75 -11.24
C ASP A 71 3.31 -9.45 -12.05
N GLU A 72 2.74 -8.40 -11.46
CA GLU A 72 2.67 -7.08 -12.09
C GLU A 72 4.08 -6.49 -12.26
N SER A 73 4.37 -5.96 -13.45
CA SER A 73 5.63 -5.30 -13.75
C SER A 73 5.67 -3.91 -13.10
N VAL A 74 6.65 -3.70 -12.23
CA VAL A 74 6.92 -2.41 -11.57
C VAL A 74 8.34 -2.00 -11.89
N ALA A 75 8.54 -0.77 -12.36
CA ALA A 75 9.89 -0.28 -12.58
C ALA A 75 10.57 0.01 -11.25
N VAL A 76 11.89 -0.21 -11.21
CA VAL A 76 12.65 0.06 -10.00
C VAL A 76 12.61 1.56 -9.72
N GLY A 77 12.23 1.92 -8.49
CA GLY A 77 12.07 3.31 -8.06
C GLY A 77 10.65 3.85 -8.23
N ASP A 78 9.76 3.10 -8.89
CA ASP A 78 8.36 3.50 -9.05
C ASP A 78 7.66 3.67 -7.71
N VAL A 79 6.75 4.64 -7.70
CA VAL A 79 5.90 4.94 -6.57
C VAL A 79 4.45 4.83 -7.02
N VAL A 80 3.73 3.85 -6.46
CA VAL A 80 2.29 3.75 -6.65
C VAL A 80 1.60 4.60 -5.58
N ILE A 81 0.75 5.51 -6.03
CA ILE A 81 0.05 6.46 -5.16
C ILE A 81 -1.45 6.15 -5.17
N ARG A 82 -2.08 6.18 -3.98
CA ARG A 82 -3.53 6.08 -3.81
C ARG A 82 -4.03 7.14 -2.81
N PRO A 83 -5.12 7.87 -3.15
CA PRO A 83 -5.74 8.82 -2.23
C PRO A 83 -6.77 8.12 -1.32
N TYR A 84 -6.88 8.61 -0.09
CA TYR A 84 -7.82 8.17 0.92
C TYR A 84 -8.39 9.37 1.67
N THR A 85 -9.57 9.18 2.25
CA THR A 85 -10.20 10.14 3.15
C THR A 85 -10.50 9.47 4.49
N PRO A 86 -10.37 10.19 5.62
CA PRO A 86 -10.80 9.67 6.92
C PRO A 86 -12.25 9.20 6.87
N ALA A 87 -12.54 8.09 7.54
CA ALA A 87 -13.88 7.48 7.51
C ALA A 87 -14.92 8.34 8.21
N THR A 88 -14.52 9.07 9.26
CA THR A 88 -15.40 9.91 10.08
C THR A 88 -14.90 11.35 10.13
N PRO A 89 -15.78 12.35 10.01
CA PRO A 89 -15.42 13.75 10.25
C PRO A 89 -14.85 13.96 11.66
N GLY A 90 -13.78 14.75 11.80
CA GLY A 90 -13.16 15.04 13.09
C GLY A 90 -12.32 13.91 13.68
N GLN A 91 -12.03 12.85 12.91
CA GLN A 91 -11.11 11.81 13.31
C GLN A 91 -9.72 12.41 13.58
N SER A 92 -9.18 12.20 14.78
CA SER A 92 -7.89 12.75 15.22
C SER A 92 -6.69 11.97 14.72
N THR A 93 -6.90 10.70 14.35
CA THR A 93 -5.82 9.74 14.08
C THR A 93 -6.26 8.75 13.01
N VAL A 94 -5.39 8.46 12.03
CA VAL A 94 -5.63 7.47 10.97
C VAL A 94 -4.57 6.38 11.06
N ILE A 95 -5.03 5.14 11.25
CA ILE A 95 -4.20 3.94 11.22
C ILE A 95 -4.45 3.23 9.88
N LEU A 96 -3.41 3.06 9.07
CA LEU A 96 -3.47 2.33 7.81
C LEU A 96 -2.60 1.08 7.94
N HIS A 97 -3.23 -0.09 7.93
CA HIS A 97 -2.52 -1.36 7.94
C HIS A 97 -2.12 -1.77 6.53
N LEU A 98 -0.86 -2.11 6.36
CA LEU A 98 -0.28 -2.59 5.11
C LEU A 98 -0.36 -4.12 5.10
N TYR A 99 -0.76 -4.68 3.96
CA TYR A 99 -0.91 -6.12 3.78
C TYR A 99 -0.15 -6.60 2.55
N ALA A 100 0.28 -7.86 2.62
CA ALA A 100 0.83 -8.57 1.48
C ALA A 100 0.27 -9.99 1.39
N THR A 101 0.20 -10.52 0.17
CA THR A 101 -0.28 -11.88 -0.09
C THR A 101 0.32 -12.44 -1.39
N PRO A 102 0.59 -13.75 -1.49
CA PRO A 102 0.98 -14.38 -2.74
C PRO A 102 -0.18 -14.51 -3.73
N ARG A 103 -1.43 -14.24 -3.29
CA ARG A 103 -2.62 -14.38 -4.12
C ARG A 103 -2.84 -13.16 -5.01
N HIS A 104 -3.14 -13.40 -6.27
CA HIS A 104 -3.50 -12.35 -7.23
C HIS A 104 -4.92 -11.81 -6.99
N ASP A 105 -5.85 -12.67 -6.57
CA ASP A 105 -7.29 -12.41 -6.57
C ASP A 105 -7.86 -11.99 -5.21
N ALA A 106 -7.01 -11.80 -4.19
CA ALA A 106 -7.44 -11.45 -2.85
C ALA A 106 -8.21 -10.11 -2.83
N LYS A 107 -9.36 -10.09 -2.18
CA LYS A 107 -10.26 -8.92 -2.08
C LYS A 107 -10.37 -8.39 -0.66
N PHE A 108 -10.18 -9.24 0.35
CA PHE A 108 -10.28 -8.86 1.74
C PHE A 108 -9.01 -9.19 2.53
N VAL A 109 -8.71 -8.39 3.55
CA VAL A 109 -7.55 -8.58 4.43
C VAL A 109 -7.70 -9.78 5.38
N THR A 110 -8.92 -10.33 5.49
CA THR A 110 -9.20 -11.53 6.28
C THR A 110 -9.13 -12.82 5.47
N GLU A 111 -8.79 -12.74 4.18
CA GLU A 111 -8.61 -13.94 3.36
C GLU A 111 -7.36 -14.71 3.75
N GLU A 112 -7.39 -16.01 3.52
CA GLU A 112 -6.25 -16.89 3.78
C GLU A 112 -5.02 -16.46 2.97
N GLY A 113 -3.87 -16.39 3.65
CA GLY A 113 -2.61 -15.97 3.04
C GLY A 113 -2.45 -14.47 2.88
N VAL A 114 -3.35 -13.64 3.43
CA VAL A 114 -3.16 -12.19 3.56
C VAL A 114 -2.56 -11.88 4.93
N GLN A 115 -1.35 -11.33 4.94
CA GLN A 115 -0.60 -11.03 6.16
C GLN A 115 -0.42 -9.52 6.32
N ARG A 116 -0.57 -9.04 7.54
CA ARG A 116 -0.24 -7.65 7.87
C ARG A 116 1.28 -7.52 7.97
N VAL A 117 1.85 -6.67 7.13
CA VAL A 117 3.31 -6.48 6.99
C VAL A 117 3.78 -5.11 7.44
N GLY A 118 2.88 -4.23 7.84
CA GLY A 118 3.25 -2.91 8.35
C GLY A 118 2.06 -2.09 8.79
N THR A 119 2.32 -0.92 9.37
CA THR A 119 1.29 0.03 9.80
C THR A 119 1.81 1.45 9.66
N LEU A 120 1.01 2.31 9.03
CA LEU A 120 1.22 3.76 9.00
C LEU A 120 0.27 4.39 10.02
N HIS A 121 0.80 5.29 10.84
CA HIS A 121 0.05 5.98 11.88
C HIS A 121 0.13 7.49 11.66
N LEU A 122 -0.97 8.13 11.28
CA LEU A 122 -1.05 9.58 11.11
C LEU A 122 -1.83 10.21 12.24
N GLU A 123 -1.26 11.26 12.83
CA GLU A 123 -1.96 12.13 13.76
C GLU A 123 -2.50 13.31 12.96
N LEU A 124 -3.81 13.29 12.75
CA LEU A 124 -4.50 14.29 11.96
C LEU A 124 -4.52 15.66 12.68
N GLY A 125 -4.59 15.68 14.01
CA GLY A 125 -4.64 16.95 14.75
C GLY A 125 -5.85 17.83 14.38
N ASN A 126 -6.14 18.80 15.23
CA ASN A 126 -7.30 19.69 15.06
C ASN A 126 -6.94 21.05 14.44
N GLN A 127 -5.65 21.27 14.13
CA GLN A 127 -5.18 22.56 13.63
C GLN A 127 -5.41 22.67 12.13
N VAL A 128 -6.51 23.32 11.77
CA VAL A 128 -6.67 23.95 10.46
C VAL A 128 -5.77 25.19 10.48
N PRO A 129 -4.77 25.32 9.58
CA PRO A 129 -3.97 26.53 9.51
C PRO A 129 -4.88 27.74 9.24
N ASP A 130 -4.66 28.88 9.91
CA ASP A 130 -5.48 30.11 9.79
C ASP A 130 -5.65 30.62 8.33
N ASN A 131 -4.80 30.14 7.42
CA ASN A 131 -4.78 30.50 6.01
C ASN A 131 -5.55 29.51 5.10
N ALA A 132 -6.17 28.47 5.67
CA ALA A 132 -6.82 27.42 4.91
C ALA A 132 -8.32 27.72 4.70
N ASN A 133 -8.61 28.59 3.73
CA ASN A 133 -9.92 28.70 3.07
C ASN A 133 -10.41 27.36 2.44
N VAL A 134 -9.70 26.25 2.64
CA VAL A 134 -9.93 24.93 2.04
C VAL A 134 -10.76 24.01 2.93
N VAL A 135 -10.81 24.25 4.25
CA VAL A 135 -11.50 23.33 5.20
C VAL A 135 -13.00 23.61 5.32
N LEU A 136 -13.52 24.63 4.63
CA LEU A 136 -14.95 24.90 4.65
C LEU A 136 -15.76 23.95 3.77
N ASN A 137 -15.16 23.27 2.79
CA ASN A 137 -15.90 22.42 1.84
C ASN A 137 -15.15 21.15 1.31
N GLY A 138 -13.90 20.89 1.72
CA GLY A 138 -13.11 19.75 1.21
C GLY A 138 -12.98 18.61 2.22
N ARG A 139 -13.18 17.36 1.76
CA ARG A 139 -12.77 16.18 2.57
C ARG A 139 -11.25 16.19 2.70
N ARG A 140 -10.74 15.99 3.93
CA ARG A 140 -9.31 15.85 4.19
C ARG A 140 -8.74 14.69 3.37
N GLU A 141 -7.71 14.97 2.59
CA GLU A 141 -7.08 13.99 1.69
C GLU A 141 -5.74 13.52 2.28
N ILE A 142 -5.58 12.19 2.30
CA ILE A 142 -4.35 11.50 2.68
C ILE A 142 -3.91 10.68 1.47
N THR A 143 -2.67 10.81 1.04
CA THR A 143 -2.12 9.92 0.00
C THR A 143 -1.18 8.91 0.61
N VAL A 144 -1.35 7.64 0.25
CA VAL A 144 -0.38 6.59 0.56
C VAL A 144 0.47 6.34 -0.67
N HIS A 145 1.77 6.29 -0.46
CA HIS A 145 2.78 6.05 -1.46
C HIS A 145 3.44 4.71 -1.14
N MET A 146 3.47 3.80 -2.10
CA MET A 146 4.22 2.56 -2.00
C MET A 146 5.34 2.59 -3.04
N LYS A 147 6.57 2.73 -2.56
CA LYS A 147 7.79 2.78 -3.38
C LYS A 147 8.41 1.41 -3.49
N PHE A 148 8.67 0.97 -4.72
CA PHE A 148 9.28 -0.31 -5.03
C PHE A 148 10.75 -0.08 -5.41
N GLY A 149 11.66 -0.21 -4.44
CA GLY A 149 13.11 -0.11 -4.68
C GLY A 149 13.71 -1.43 -5.18
N ASP A 150 15.04 -1.54 -5.23
CA ASP A 150 15.74 -2.75 -5.70
C ASP A 150 15.41 -3.99 -4.87
N THR A 151 15.68 -3.91 -3.56
CA THR A 151 15.52 -5.01 -2.60
C THR A 151 14.42 -4.77 -1.57
N GLU A 152 13.82 -3.58 -1.58
CA GLU A 152 12.91 -3.12 -0.52
C GLU A 152 11.61 -2.56 -1.11
N VAL A 153 10.54 -2.66 -0.32
CA VAL A 153 9.30 -1.93 -0.55
C VAL A 153 9.10 -0.99 0.64
N LYS A 154 8.88 0.29 0.37
CA LYS A 154 8.70 1.34 1.38
C LYS A 154 7.31 1.93 1.26
N ALA A 155 6.64 2.10 2.38
CA ALA A 155 5.35 2.75 2.42
C ALA A 155 5.44 4.08 3.17
N SER A 156 4.73 5.08 2.68
CA SER A 156 4.56 6.35 3.39
C SER A 156 3.16 6.87 3.20
N ALA A 157 2.69 7.69 4.13
CA ALA A 157 1.45 8.43 3.99
C ALA A 157 1.70 9.91 4.22
N VAL A 158 1.02 10.73 3.43
CA VAL A 158 1.08 12.19 3.46
C VAL A 158 -0.31 12.71 3.74
N ASP A 159 -0.45 13.52 4.79
CA ASP A 159 -1.64 14.32 4.99
C ASP A 159 -1.44 15.70 4.35
N HIS A 160 -2.24 16.00 3.33
CA HIS A 160 -2.08 17.22 2.53
C HIS A 160 -2.53 18.49 3.27
N LEU A 161 -3.31 18.35 4.35
CA LEU A 161 -3.75 19.49 5.15
C LEU A 161 -2.62 20.03 6.04
N THR A 162 -1.91 19.15 6.76
CA THR A 162 -0.83 19.54 7.69
C THR A 162 0.56 19.43 7.08
N GLY A 163 0.70 18.73 5.96
CA GLY A 163 2.00 18.36 5.39
C GLY A 163 2.72 17.26 6.17
N GLN A 164 2.07 16.64 7.17
CA GLN A 164 2.65 15.54 7.94
C GLN A 164 2.93 14.34 7.03
N VAL A 165 4.12 13.77 7.17
CA VAL A 165 4.53 12.55 6.46
C VAL A 165 4.95 11.50 7.48
N VAL A 166 4.37 10.31 7.36
CA VAL A 166 4.76 9.14 8.15
C VAL A 166 5.21 8.01 7.24
N ARG A 167 6.09 7.16 7.74
CA ARG A 167 6.71 6.09 6.96
C ARG A 167 6.64 4.78 7.73
N ALA A 168 6.52 3.68 7.00
CA ALA A 168 6.58 2.34 7.53
C ALA A 168 7.48 1.49 6.62
N ASN A 169 8.28 0.65 7.27
CA ASN A 169 8.95 -0.45 6.58
C ASN A 169 7.98 -1.63 6.48
N ILE A 170 8.09 -2.35 5.37
CA ILE A 170 7.38 -3.61 5.19
C ILE A 170 8.22 -4.72 5.83
N ASP A 171 7.64 -5.39 6.81
CA ASP A 171 8.24 -6.55 7.46
C ASP A 171 7.97 -7.80 6.62
N PHE A 172 9.02 -8.30 5.97
CA PHE A 172 8.96 -9.52 5.17
C PHE A 172 9.17 -10.79 5.97
N LEU A 173 9.53 -10.70 7.25
CA LEU A 173 9.71 -11.86 8.13
C LEU A 173 8.37 -12.44 8.60
N ALA A 174 7.28 -11.69 8.43
CA ALA A 174 5.92 -12.10 8.76
C ALA A 174 5.21 -12.85 7.62
N LEU A 175 5.90 -13.11 6.50
CA LEU A 175 5.35 -13.72 5.27
C LEU A 175 5.79 -15.16 5.05
#